data_AF-A0A2D7ZUM5-F1
#
_entry.id   AF-A0A2D7ZUM5-F1
#
_cell.length_a   1.000
_cell.length_b   1.000
_cell.length_c   1.000
_cell.angle_alpha   90.00
_cell.angle_beta   90.00
_cell.angle_gamma   90.00
#
_symmetry.space_group_name_H-M   'P 1'
#
loop_
_entity.id
_entity.type
_entity.pdbx_description
1 polymer ?
#
loop_
_entity_poly.entity_id
_entity_poly.type
_entity_poly.pdbx_seq_one_letter_code
_entity_poly.pdbx_strand_id
1 'polypeptide(L)'
;MRTSPAVFCSLLLLSMTLSGCVSQDEGLPGGTTGEGSVDEVFEGLDYVECMNHEEMERCWNVFVPKTVNLSADVPLVLDIHGNTLTMENQRDLSQFDDIAEENGGVAVWPQGYDNSWNSGYCCSTAGEMQLNDTGLILEIV
;
A
#
# COMPACT_ATOMS: atom_id res chain seq x y z
N MET A 1 53.46 31.52 4.31
CA MET A 1 52.78 30.40 5.00
C MET A 1 52.35 29.40 3.94
N ARG A 2 52.94 28.20 3.93
CA ARG A 2 52.71 27.17 2.90
C ARG A 2 51.54 26.30 3.35
N THR A 3 50.42 26.36 2.65
CA THR A 3 49.25 25.51 2.90
C THR A 3 49.55 24.09 2.43
N SER A 4 49.40 23.12 3.33
CA SER A 4 49.65 21.70 3.06
C SER A 4 48.51 21.10 2.21
N PRO A 5 48.79 20.21 1.22
CA PRO A 5 47.78 19.65 0.32
C PRO A 5 46.64 18.90 1.05
N ALA A 6 46.89 18.41 2.27
CA ALA A 6 45.88 17.78 3.12
C ALA A 6 44.79 18.75 3.62
N VAL A 7 45.13 20.02 3.82
CA VAL A 7 44.16 21.06 4.24
C VAL A 7 43.24 21.41 3.07
N PHE A 8 43.77 21.40 1.84
CA PHE A 8 42.99 21.68 0.63
C PHE A 8 41.98 20.56 0.33
N CYS A 9 42.37 19.28 0.53
CA CYS A 9 41.45 18.15 0.38
C CYS A 9 40.33 18.13 1.43
N SER A 10 40.62 18.57 2.67
CA SER A 10 39.62 18.58 3.74
C SER A 10 38.54 19.66 3.55
N LEU A 11 38.87 20.77 2.88
CA LEU A 11 37.92 21.84 2.54
C LEU A 11 37.02 21.50 1.34
N LEU A 12 37.49 20.65 0.41
CA LEU A 12 36.72 20.19 -0.75
C LEU A 12 35.65 19.15 -0.41
N LEU A 13 35.82 18.39 0.67
CA LEU A 13 34.85 17.38 1.11
C LEU A 13 33.69 17.97 1.94
N LEU A 14 33.80 19.21 2.40
CA LEU A 14 32.75 19.89 3.18
C LEU A 14 31.74 20.67 2.33
N SER A 15 31.97 20.85 1.02
CA SER A 15 31.10 21.64 0.14
C SER A 15 30.05 20.83 -0.63
N MET A 16 30.03 19.50 -0.47
CA MET A 16 29.10 18.61 -1.20
C MET A 16 27.77 18.34 -0.50
N THR A 17 27.52 18.89 0.70
CA THR A 17 26.28 18.64 1.46
C THR A 17 25.19 19.70 1.27
N LEU A 18 25.32 20.61 0.30
CA LEU A 18 24.35 21.69 0.06
C LEU A 18 23.80 21.72 -1.38
N SER A 19 23.66 20.56 -2.04
CA SER A 19 22.67 20.43 -3.12
C SER A 19 21.29 20.16 -2.53
N GLY A 20 20.71 21.20 -1.93
CA GLY A 20 19.28 21.23 -1.67
C GLY A 20 18.54 21.52 -2.97
N CYS A 21 17.59 20.67 -3.35
CA CYS A 21 16.72 20.91 -4.49
C CYS A 21 15.92 22.20 -4.28
N VAL A 22 15.96 23.11 -5.25
CA VAL A 22 14.90 24.10 -5.44
C VAL A 22 13.71 23.35 -6.05
N SER A 23 12.67 23.11 -5.26
CA SER A 23 11.37 22.77 -5.81
C SER A 23 10.81 24.04 -6.47
N GLN A 24 10.84 24.05 -7.79
CA GLN A 24 10.19 25.07 -8.59
C GLN A 24 8.71 24.72 -8.61
N ASP A 25 7.90 25.49 -7.88
CA ASP A 25 6.45 25.50 -8.02
C ASP A 25 6.13 26.15 -9.37
N GLU A 26 6.25 25.36 -10.43
CA GLU A 26 5.72 25.73 -11.74
C GLU A 26 4.20 25.60 -11.65
N GLY A 27 3.57 26.71 -11.24
CA GLY A 27 2.12 26.87 -11.29
C GLY A 27 1.61 26.54 -12.68
N LEU A 28 0.91 25.41 -12.80
CA LEU A 28 0.09 25.10 -13.96
C LEU A 28 -1.25 25.85 -13.86
N PRO A 29 -1.76 26.36 -14.99
CA PRO A 29 -2.86 27.30 -15.00
C PRO A 29 -4.20 26.62 -14.78
N GLY A 30 -4.99 27.18 -13.87
CA GLY A 30 -6.46 27.19 -13.91
C GLY A 30 -7.15 25.88 -14.31
N GLY A 31 -7.25 24.94 -13.37
CA GLY A 31 -8.28 23.92 -13.36
C GLY A 31 -9.27 24.26 -12.26
N THR A 32 -10.53 24.47 -12.64
CA THR A 32 -11.70 24.72 -11.78
C THR A 32 -11.62 24.03 -10.42
N THR A 33 -11.73 24.81 -9.34
CA THR A 33 -12.08 24.32 -8.00
C THR A 33 -13.48 23.72 -8.05
N GLY A 34 -13.56 22.46 -8.46
CA GLY A 34 -14.60 21.56 -8.00
C GLY A 34 -14.11 21.06 -6.65
N GLU A 35 -14.70 21.56 -5.57
CA GLU A 35 -14.72 20.82 -4.31
C GLU A 35 -15.57 19.57 -4.57
N GLY A 36 -14.97 18.54 -5.18
CA GLY A 36 -15.56 17.21 -5.22
C GLY A 36 -15.81 16.81 -3.76
N SER A 37 -17.02 16.32 -3.48
CA SER A 37 -17.33 15.79 -2.16
C SER A 37 -16.29 14.73 -1.81
N VAL A 38 -15.96 14.59 -0.52
CA VAL A 38 -15.03 13.56 -0.03
C VAL A 38 -15.39 12.18 -0.61
N ASP A 39 -16.68 11.94 -0.81
CA ASP A 39 -17.23 10.72 -1.43
C ASP A 39 -16.73 10.48 -2.87
N GLU A 40 -16.61 11.53 -3.71
CA GLU A 40 -16.08 11.39 -5.09
C GLU A 40 -14.58 11.04 -5.12
N VAL A 41 -13.86 11.24 -4.01
CA VAL A 41 -12.43 10.89 -3.91
C VAL A 41 -12.24 9.40 -3.65
N PHE A 42 -13.21 8.74 -3.01
CA PHE A 42 -13.09 7.34 -2.61
C PHE A 42 -13.72 6.36 -3.61
N GLU A 43 -14.63 6.81 -4.47
CA GLU A 43 -15.26 5.98 -5.50
C GLU A 43 -14.30 5.61 -6.65
N GLY A 44 -14.34 4.34 -7.09
CA GLY A 44 -13.58 3.86 -8.24
C GLY A 44 -12.07 3.78 -8.03
N LEU A 45 -11.62 3.64 -6.77
CA LEU A 45 -10.22 3.47 -6.42
C LEU A 45 -9.76 2.02 -6.56
N ASP A 46 -8.55 1.84 -7.07
CA ASP A 46 -7.84 0.56 -7.12
C ASP A 46 -6.38 0.82 -6.77
N TYR A 47 -5.94 0.35 -5.60
CA TYR A 47 -4.63 0.67 -5.07
C TYR A 47 -4.08 -0.42 -4.15
N VAL A 48 -2.78 -0.34 -3.90
CA VAL A 48 -2.11 -1.16 -2.89
C VAL A 48 -1.93 -0.31 -1.65
N GLU A 49 -2.39 -0.83 -0.52
CA GLU A 49 -2.15 -0.25 0.79
C GLU A 49 -1.15 -1.11 1.55
N CYS A 50 -0.31 -0.48 2.38
CA CYS A 50 0.69 -1.16 3.18
C CYS A 50 0.75 -0.59 4.59
N MET A 51 0.94 -1.46 5.58
CA MET A 51 1.17 -1.06 6.96
C MET A 51 2.31 -1.86 7.59
N ASN A 52 2.90 -1.30 8.66
CA ASN A 52 3.77 -2.08 9.53
C ASN A 52 2.92 -2.90 10.50
N HIS A 53 3.11 -4.22 10.46
CA HIS A 53 2.55 -5.19 11.41
C HIS A 53 3.67 -6.08 11.90
N GLU A 54 3.87 -6.17 13.22
CA GLU A 54 4.98 -6.92 13.82
C GLU A 54 6.37 -6.54 13.26
N GLU A 55 6.62 -5.23 13.12
CA GLU A 55 7.88 -4.67 12.56
C GLU A 55 8.16 -5.09 11.10
N MET A 56 7.14 -5.58 10.40
CA MET A 56 7.20 -5.99 9.01
C MET A 56 6.18 -5.21 8.18
N GLU A 57 6.58 -4.74 7.00
CA GLU A 57 5.65 -4.16 6.04
C GLU A 57 4.76 -5.27 5.44
N ARG A 58 3.44 -5.09 5.53
CA ARG A 58 2.41 -5.99 5.02
C ARG A 58 1.48 -5.20 4.12
N CYS A 59 1.19 -5.73 2.94
CA CYS A 59 0.43 -5.03 1.91
C CYS A 59 -0.79 -5.83 1.44
N TRP A 60 -1.75 -5.13 0.86
CA TRP A 60 -2.96 -5.71 0.26
C TRP A 60 -3.47 -4.84 -0.88
N ASN A 61 -4.19 -5.44 -1.83
CA ASN A 61 -4.96 -4.68 -2.82
C ASN A 61 -6.29 -4.25 -2.22
N VAL A 62 -6.72 -3.03 -2.54
CA VAL A 62 -8.04 -2.49 -2.21
C VAL A 62 -8.73 -2.07 -3.49
N PHE A 63 -9.96 -2.53 -3.69
CA PHE A 63 -10.83 -2.08 -4.75
C PHE A 63 -12.11 -1.48 -4.17
N VAL A 64 -12.32 -0.20 -4.45
CA VAL A 64 -13.55 0.54 -4.13
C VAL A 64 -14.30 0.77 -5.44
N PRO A 65 -15.47 0.15 -5.64
CA PRO A 65 -16.18 0.28 -6.91
C PRO A 65 -16.76 1.68 -7.07
N LYS A 66 -17.12 2.07 -8.29
CA LYS A 66 -17.80 3.36 -8.53
C LYS A 66 -19.26 3.34 -8.11
N THR A 67 -19.81 2.14 -7.92
CA THR A 67 -21.20 1.93 -7.48
C THR A 67 -21.36 1.92 -5.96
N VAL A 68 -20.28 2.05 -5.19
CA VAL A 68 -20.37 2.10 -3.73
C VAL A 68 -21.24 3.27 -3.27
N ASN A 69 -22.09 3.03 -2.27
CA ASN A 69 -22.86 4.08 -1.62
C ASN A 69 -22.24 4.45 -0.28
N LEU A 70 -21.38 5.48 -0.27
CA LEU A 70 -20.67 5.93 0.93
C LEU A 70 -21.57 6.64 1.97
N SER A 71 -22.85 6.88 1.65
CA SER A 71 -23.83 7.41 2.60
C SER A 71 -24.48 6.32 3.47
N ALA A 72 -24.10 5.05 3.32
CA ALA A 72 -24.62 3.91 4.08
C ALA A 72 -23.48 2.96 4.50
N ASP A 73 -23.80 1.97 5.34
CA ASP A 73 -22.84 0.92 5.68
C ASP A 73 -22.48 0.10 4.43
N VAL A 74 -21.18 0.03 4.13
CA VAL A 74 -20.66 -0.65 2.94
C VAL A 74 -20.14 -2.04 3.31
N PRO A 75 -20.55 -3.11 2.61
CA PRO A 75 -20.00 -4.43 2.83
C PRO A 75 -18.55 -4.51 2.34
N LEU A 76 -17.70 -5.18 3.13
CA LEU A 76 -16.31 -5.48 2.80
C LEU A 76 -16.14 -6.99 2.60
N VAL A 77 -15.47 -7.39 1.52
CA VAL A 77 -15.05 -8.78 1.27
C VAL A 77 -13.53 -8.85 1.38
N LEU A 78 -13.05 -9.71 2.29
CA LEU A 78 -11.65 -10.13 2.36
C LEU A 78 -11.48 -11.42 1.56
N ASP A 79 -10.70 -11.37 0.48
CA ASP A 79 -10.46 -12.49 -0.41
C ASP A 79 -8.98 -12.91 -0.37
N ILE A 80 -8.72 -14.04 0.27
CA ILE A 80 -7.38 -14.43 0.73
C ILE A 80 -6.85 -15.59 -0.11
N HIS A 81 -5.65 -15.43 -0.66
CA HIS A 81 -5.00 -16.44 -1.48
C HIS A 81 -4.60 -17.68 -0.68
N GLY A 82 -4.54 -18.83 -1.36
CA GLY A 82 -3.97 -20.07 -0.81
C GLY A 82 -2.43 -20.07 -0.75
N ASN A 83 -1.84 -21.09 -0.14
CA ASN A 83 -0.38 -21.20 -0.04
C ASN A 83 0.30 -21.16 -1.42
N THR A 84 1.46 -20.52 -1.50
CA THR A 84 2.29 -20.28 -2.71
C THR A 84 1.76 -19.27 -3.73
N LEU A 85 0.51 -18.81 -3.59
CA LEU A 85 -0.12 -17.82 -4.46
C LEU A 85 0.11 -16.38 -3.96
N THR A 86 -0.19 -15.41 -4.82
CA THR A 86 -0.18 -13.98 -4.47
C THR A 86 -1.60 -13.40 -4.39
N MET A 87 -1.73 -12.19 -3.84
CA MET A 87 -2.97 -11.42 -3.83
C MET A 87 -3.52 -11.18 -5.24
N GLU A 88 -2.65 -10.95 -6.22
CA GLU A 88 -3.04 -10.81 -7.63
C GLU A 88 -3.55 -12.13 -8.20
N ASN A 89 -2.91 -13.27 -7.87
CA ASN A 89 -3.40 -14.58 -8.33
C ASN A 89 -4.81 -14.88 -7.79
N GLN A 90 -5.08 -14.49 -6.55
CA GLN A 90 -6.40 -14.68 -5.96
C GLN A 90 -7.43 -13.74 -6.57
N ARG A 91 -7.09 -12.47 -6.76
CA ARG A 91 -7.93 -11.48 -7.44
C ARG A 91 -8.32 -11.95 -8.85
N ASP A 92 -7.34 -12.38 -9.64
CA ASP A 92 -7.57 -12.91 -10.99
C ASP A 92 -8.46 -14.16 -10.99
N LEU A 93 -8.30 -15.03 -9.98
CA LEU A 93 -9.06 -16.27 -9.85
C LEU A 93 -10.52 -16.02 -9.48
N SER A 94 -10.76 -15.10 -8.54
CA SER A 94 -12.07 -14.90 -7.93
C SER A 94 -12.94 -13.88 -8.67
N GLN A 95 -12.32 -12.90 -9.35
CA GLN A 95 -13.00 -11.78 -10.01
C GLN A 95 -13.94 -11.02 -9.06
N PHE A 96 -13.54 -10.91 -7.79
CA PHE A 96 -14.33 -10.16 -6.81
C PHE A 96 -14.38 -8.65 -7.09
N ASP A 97 -13.52 -8.11 -7.95
CA ASP A 97 -13.61 -6.74 -8.46
C ASP A 97 -14.84 -6.53 -9.35
N ASP A 98 -15.14 -7.44 -10.28
CA ASP A 98 -16.37 -7.37 -11.07
C ASP A 98 -17.62 -7.50 -10.18
N ILE A 99 -17.59 -8.42 -9.20
CA ILE A 99 -18.68 -8.61 -8.24
C ILE A 99 -18.86 -7.35 -7.36
N ALA A 100 -17.75 -6.75 -6.91
CA ALA A 100 -17.76 -5.51 -6.13
C ALA A 100 -18.38 -4.36 -6.93
N GLU A 101 -17.99 -4.19 -8.20
CA GLU A 101 -18.54 -3.16 -9.09
C GLU A 101 -20.04 -3.36 -9.36
N GLU A 102 -20.51 -4.59 -9.48
CA GLU A 102 -21.94 -4.87 -9.69
C GLU A 102 -22.80 -4.63 -8.43
N ASN A 103 -22.23 -4.80 -7.23
CA ASN A 103 -22.99 -4.86 -5.97
C ASN A 103 -22.70 -3.71 -5.00
N GLY A 104 -21.74 -2.83 -5.29
CA GLY A 104 -21.40 -1.68 -4.45
C GLY A 104 -20.73 -2.05 -3.13
N GLY A 105 -19.96 -3.14 -3.10
CA GLY A 105 -19.16 -3.57 -1.96
C GLY A 105 -17.66 -3.36 -2.19
N VAL A 106 -16.88 -3.17 -1.14
CA VAL A 106 -15.41 -3.07 -1.22
C VAL A 106 -14.81 -4.47 -1.21
N ALA A 107 -13.79 -4.71 -2.03
CA ALA A 107 -13.04 -5.95 -2.04
C ALA A 107 -11.56 -5.69 -1.68
N VAL A 108 -11.00 -6.55 -0.83
CA VAL A 108 -9.63 -6.44 -0.35
C VAL A 108 -8.92 -7.79 -0.47
N TRP A 109 -7.70 -7.79 -1.00
CA TRP A 109 -6.87 -8.97 -1.17
C TRP A 109 -5.54 -8.84 -0.41
N PRO A 110 -5.47 -9.38 0.82
CA PRO A 110 -4.25 -9.40 1.61
C PRO A 110 -3.15 -10.28 1.04
N GLN A 111 -1.89 -9.84 1.14
CA GLN A 111 -0.71 -10.64 0.80
C GLN A 111 -0.10 -11.31 2.04
N GLY A 112 -0.03 -12.65 2.01
CA GLY A 112 0.67 -13.46 3.00
C GLY A 112 2.19 -13.33 2.88
N TYR A 113 2.91 -13.43 3.99
CA TYR A 113 4.37 -13.41 3.99
C TYR A 113 4.93 -14.68 3.32
N ASP A 114 5.88 -14.49 2.40
CA ASP A 114 6.45 -15.57 1.57
C ASP A 114 5.35 -16.41 0.89
N ASN A 115 4.31 -15.72 0.39
CA ASN A 115 3.11 -16.30 -0.22
C ASN A 115 2.40 -17.33 0.67
N SER A 116 2.42 -17.10 1.98
CA SER A 116 1.91 -18.06 2.95
C SER A 116 1.30 -17.38 4.17
N TRP A 117 0.55 -18.16 4.96
CA TRP A 117 -0.15 -17.71 6.15
C TRP A 117 0.18 -18.61 7.34
N ASN A 118 0.24 -18.04 8.53
CA ASN A 118 0.14 -18.77 9.77
C ASN A 118 -1.32 -19.21 9.99
N SER A 119 -1.67 -20.33 9.38
CA SER A 119 -3.02 -20.91 9.44
C SER A 119 -3.22 -21.86 10.63
N GLY A 120 -2.27 -21.91 11.57
CA GLY A 120 -2.30 -22.82 12.72
C GLY A 120 -2.08 -24.31 12.39
N TYR A 121 -1.97 -24.66 11.10
CA TYR A 121 -1.51 -25.96 10.62
C TYR A 121 -0.10 -25.85 10.01
N CYS A 122 0.60 -26.98 9.96
CA CYS A 122 2.01 -27.05 9.67
C CYS A 122 2.47 -26.42 8.33
N CYS A 123 3.73 -25.96 8.40
CA CYS A 123 4.78 -25.94 7.37
C CYS A 123 4.77 -24.85 6.29
N SER A 124 3.97 -23.79 6.44
CA SER A 124 4.23 -22.53 5.72
C SER A 124 5.35 -21.74 6.40
N THR A 125 6.11 -20.94 5.64
CA THR A 125 7.11 -20.01 6.18
C THR A 125 6.50 -19.11 7.26
N ALA A 126 5.33 -18.51 6.99
CA ALA A 126 4.63 -17.67 7.97
C ALA A 126 4.23 -18.44 9.24
N GLY A 127 3.83 -19.72 9.10
CA GLY A 127 3.52 -20.60 10.23
C GLY A 127 4.75 -20.98 11.06
N GLU A 128 5.88 -21.27 10.42
CA GLU A 128 7.16 -21.56 11.09
C GLU A 128 7.70 -20.34 11.85
N MET A 129 7.51 -19.15 11.28
CA MET A 129 7.83 -17.87 11.92
C MET A 129 6.81 -17.43 12.99
N GLN A 130 5.70 -18.16 13.12
CA GLN A 130 4.63 -17.86 14.06
C GLN A 130 4.05 -16.44 13.91
N LEU A 131 3.97 -15.92 12.68
CA LEU A 131 3.46 -14.58 12.40
C LEU A 131 2.00 -14.44 12.85
N ASN A 132 1.64 -13.29 13.42
CA ASN A 132 0.26 -13.03 13.86
C ASN A 132 -0.62 -12.58 12.68
N ASP A 133 -0.86 -13.48 11.72
CA ASP A 133 -1.66 -13.14 10.55
C ASP A 133 -3.14 -12.93 10.88
N THR A 134 -3.67 -13.53 11.96
CA THR A 134 -5.02 -13.18 12.43
C THR A 134 -5.08 -11.73 12.91
N GLY A 135 -4.05 -11.26 13.60
CA GLY A 135 -3.90 -9.86 13.98
C GLY A 135 -3.84 -8.95 12.76
N LEU A 136 -3.05 -9.30 11.74
CA LEU A 136 -2.99 -8.53 10.49
C LEU A 136 -4.38 -8.37 9.86
N ILE A 137 -5.13 -9.47 9.71
CA ILE A 137 -6.47 -9.42 9.10
C ILE A 137 -7.43 -8.54 9.92
N LEU A 138 -7.33 -8.57 11.25
CA LEU A 138 -8.13 -7.72 12.13
C LEU A 138 -7.73 -6.24 12.08
N GLU A 139 -6.49 -5.91 11.72
CA GLU A 139 -6.03 -4.53 11.59
C GLU A 139 -6.35 -3.91 10.21
N ILE A 140 -6.55 -4.74 9.18
CA ILE A 140 -6.99 -4.31 7.84
C ILE A 140 -8.45 -3.83 7.83
N VAL A 141 -9.30 -4.36 8.72
CA VAL A 141 -10.75 -4.08 8.82
C VAL A 141 -11.01 -2.94 9.79
#